data_AF-A0A1G1ZBD6-F1
#
_entry.id   AF-A0A1G1ZBD6-F1
#
_cell.length_a   1.000
_cell.length_b   1.000
_cell.length_c   1.000
_cell.angle_alpha   90.00
_cell.angle_beta   90.00
_cell.angle_gamma   90.00
#
_symmetry.space_group_name_H-M   'P 1'
#
loop_
_entity.id
_entity.type
_entity.pdbx_description
1 polymer ?
#
loop_
_entity_poly.entity_id
_entity_poly.type
_entity_poly.pdbx_seq_one_letter_code
_entity_poly.pdbx_strand_id
1 'polypeptide(L)'
;MNIYALSGLFTVMTGLTIAPLIFLNSRKRDRFVNGLWLLLNIAISLYGLGIYISANSPDYDTGLLGWRIAYTGVTLIPALLLHHAYRFTGAEIKRRTLVVLYGLSLLFLYLSLTTPHFFELRSVFGFWYPDALPPDKIANISYLSFIAYFFLLGLATIHKVWRVRAAATGERRTHLTLFLVAIIVGWGGGSYSFLPTFRVDAFPYFNISIPIYQIIIAYAIVRYGLFHTKVITAEVLAAFIAVMFLATAFAPPSVVLQGVLFVGLVATLVISIRSALSETKAREELKYLNEHLQQKVDEQTKEVKRAYEVEKKARQDLEELDKTKDQFILTTQHHLRTPLTIIKGYLAVLKNDGSLSEENKSSIDKVTDSTETLSKFVNELLQVTELKVTKDEKEKRG
;
A
#
# COMPACT_ATOMS: atom_id res chain seq x y z
N MET A 1 -1.74 -23.64 39.64
CA MET A 1 -1.31 -23.27 38.28
C MET A 1 -0.31 -22.12 38.39
N ASN A 2 0.90 -22.30 37.87
CA ASN A 2 1.96 -21.28 37.95
C ASN A 2 1.86 -20.27 36.78
N ILE A 3 2.61 -19.17 36.87
CA ILE A 3 2.60 -18.11 35.84
C ILE A 3 3.08 -18.59 34.46
N TYR A 4 3.92 -19.63 34.42
CA TYR A 4 4.43 -20.21 33.17
C TYR A 4 3.36 -21.03 32.44
N ALA A 5 2.55 -21.80 33.17
CA ALA A 5 1.37 -22.45 32.61
C ALA A 5 0.38 -21.42 32.04
N LEU A 6 0.13 -20.35 32.80
CA LEU A 6 -0.75 -19.25 32.37
C LEU A 6 -0.25 -18.57 31.09
N SER A 7 1.07 -18.34 30.96
CA SER A 7 1.61 -17.74 29.73
C SER A 7 1.40 -18.63 28.51
N GLY A 8 1.52 -19.96 28.66
CA GLY A 8 1.19 -20.92 27.62
C GLY A 8 -0.28 -20.83 27.17
N LEU A 9 -1.20 -20.79 28.14
CA LEU A 9 -2.63 -20.62 27.87
C LEU A 9 -2.93 -19.30 27.14
N PHE A 10 -2.40 -18.17 27.64
CA PHE A 10 -2.58 -16.87 27.00
C PHE A 10 -2.04 -16.82 25.56
N THR A 11 -0.92 -17.50 25.31
CA THR A 11 -0.31 -17.60 23.99
C THR A 11 -1.24 -18.31 23.00
N VAL A 12 -1.88 -19.42 23.42
CA VAL A 12 -2.88 -20.14 22.61
C VAL A 12 -4.08 -19.25 22.33
N MET A 13 -4.62 -18.63 23.39
CA MET A 13 -5.85 -17.87 23.30
C MET A 13 -5.70 -16.64 22.41
N THR A 14 -4.62 -15.86 22.57
CA THR A 14 -4.35 -14.71 21.71
C THR A 14 -4.02 -15.12 20.27
N GLY A 15 -3.20 -16.17 20.07
CA GLY A 15 -2.82 -16.65 18.74
C GLY A 15 -3.98 -17.19 17.92
N LEU A 16 -4.84 -18.00 18.52
CA LEU A 16 -5.97 -18.65 17.83
C LEU A 16 -7.22 -17.78 17.72
N THR A 17 -7.24 -16.60 18.33
CA THR A 17 -8.35 -15.64 18.17
C THR A 17 -7.98 -14.52 17.21
N ILE A 18 -6.87 -13.85 17.46
CA ILE A 18 -6.49 -12.63 16.74
C ILE A 18 -6.05 -12.94 15.30
N ALA A 19 -5.23 -13.98 15.11
CA ALA A 19 -4.67 -14.27 13.79
C ALA A 19 -5.71 -14.74 12.75
N PRO A 20 -6.68 -15.61 13.08
CA PRO A 20 -7.75 -15.96 12.15
C PRO A 20 -8.61 -14.76 11.76
N LEU A 21 -8.97 -13.89 12.70
CA LEU A 21 -9.77 -12.68 12.41
C LEU A 21 -9.07 -11.76 11.42
N ILE A 22 -7.78 -11.53 11.61
CA ILE A 22 -6.97 -10.71 10.70
C ILE A 22 -6.90 -11.37 9.31
N PHE A 23 -6.69 -12.68 9.24
CA PHE A 23 -6.64 -13.41 7.98
C PHE A 23 -7.97 -13.39 7.20
N LEU A 24 -9.09 -13.67 7.86
CA LEU A 24 -10.42 -13.71 7.24
C LEU A 24 -10.82 -12.36 6.63
N ASN A 25 -10.42 -11.27 7.28
CA ASN A 25 -10.69 -9.89 6.87
C ASN A 25 -9.57 -9.25 6.01
N SER A 26 -8.62 -10.07 5.54
CA SER A 26 -7.52 -9.61 4.69
C SER A 26 -7.97 -9.27 3.27
N ARG A 27 -7.44 -8.16 2.71
CA ARG A 27 -7.56 -7.89 1.27
C ARG A 27 -6.76 -8.93 0.47
N LYS A 28 -7.17 -9.18 -0.79
CA LYS A 28 -6.50 -10.16 -1.67
C LYS A 28 -4.97 -9.97 -1.74
N ARG A 29 -4.49 -8.73 -1.85
CA ARG A 29 -3.06 -8.41 -1.96
C ARG A 29 -2.26 -8.71 -0.68
N ASP A 30 -2.90 -8.65 0.48
CA ASP A 30 -2.26 -8.77 1.80
C ASP A 30 -2.46 -10.19 2.40
N ARG A 31 -3.35 -10.99 1.81
CA ARG A 31 -3.73 -12.34 2.28
C ARG A 31 -2.55 -13.30 2.39
N PHE A 32 -1.52 -13.19 1.55
CA PHE A 32 -0.34 -14.04 1.66
C PHE A 32 0.47 -13.72 2.93
N VAL A 33 0.72 -12.44 3.21
CA VAL A 33 1.49 -12.01 4.38
C VAL A 33 0.73 -12.34 5.66
N ASN A 34 -0.58 -12.07 5.67
CA ASN A 34 -1.45 -12.42 6.80
C ASN A 34 -1.61 -13.93 6.98
N GLY A 35 -1.55 -14.71 5.89
CA GLY A 35 -1.52 -16.17 5.93
C GLY A 35 -0.24 -16.70 6.59
N LEU A 36 0.92 -16.11 6.27
CA LEU A 36 2.17 -16.46 6.97
C LEU A 36 2.11 -16.12 8.46
N TRP A 37 1.51 -14.97 8.81
CA TRP A 37 1.32 -14.60 10.20
C TRP A 37 0.35 -15.51 10.94
N LEU A 38 -0.73 -15.96 10.28
CA LEU A 38 -1.64 -16.98 10.83
C LEU A 38 -0.90 -18.30 11.10
N LEU A 39 -0.14 -18.80 10.13
CA LEU A 39 0.66 -20.03 10.31
C LEU A 39 1.68 -19.89 11.44
N LEU A 40 2.34 -18.73 11.55
CA LEU A 40 3.23 -18.42 12.67
C LEU A 40 2.49 -18.48 14.01
N ASN A 41 1.30 -17.90 14.10
CA ASN A 41 0.51 -17.92 15.34
C ASN A 41 -0.03 -19.32 15.69
N ILE A 42 -0.33 -20.16 14.70
CA ILE A 42 -0.66 -21.57 14.93
C ILE A 42 0.55 -22.30 15.54
N ALA A 43 1.75 -22.10 14.99
CA ALA A 43 2.98 -22.69 15.53
C ALA A 43 3.28 -22.17 16.96
N ILE A 44 3.14 -20.87 17.21
CA ILE A 44 3.27 -20.27 18.55
C ILE A 44 2.21 -20.83 19.51
N SER A 45 0.99 -21.09 19.05
CA SER A 45 -0.08 -21.66 19.87
C SER A 45 0.20 -23.14 20.22
N LEU A 46 0.74 -23.93 19.29
CA LEU A 46 1.20 -25.30 19.61
C LEU A 46 2.28 -25.29 20.69
N TYR A 47 3.22 -24.33 20.61
CA TYR A 47 4.18 -24.09 21.69
C TYR A 47 3.47 -23.78 23.02
N GLY A 48 2.58 -22.79 23.04
CA GLY A 48 1.84 -22.39 24.25
C GLY A 48 1.03 -23.53 24.88
N LEU A 49 0.37 -24.35 24.05
CA LEU A 49 -0.38 -25.53 24.51
C LEU A 49 0.56 -26.54 25.18
N GLY A 50 1.70 -26.81 24.56
CA GLY A 50 2.70 -27.71 25.13
C GLY A 50 3.27 -27.21 26.45
N ILE A 51 3.52 -25.90 26.58
CA ILE A 51 3.92 -25.27 27.84
C ILE A 51 2.85 -25.42 28.91
N TYR A 52 1.57 -25.18 28.57
CA TYR A 52 0.47 -25.35 29.53
C TYR A 52 0.38 -26.78 30.06
N ILE A 53 0.51 -27.79 29.19
CA ILE A 53 0.48 -29.21 29.57
C ILE A 53 1.70 -29.55 30.44
N SER A 54 2.91 -29.19 29.99
CA SER A 54 4.14 -29.50 30.72
C SER A 54 4.19 -28.83 32.09
N ALA A 55 3.81 -27.56 32.21
CA ALA A 55 3.88 -26.83 33.47
C ALA A 55 2.88 -27.31 34.53
N ASN A 56 1.86 -28.10 34.13
CA ASN A 56 0.90 -28.74 35.02
C ASN A 56 1.01 -30.28 35.02
N SER A 57 2.09 -30.85 34.45
CA SER A 57 2.24 -32.30 34.33
C SER A 57 2.44 -32.94 35.71
N PRO A 58 1.62 -33.94 36.11
CA PRO A 58 1.81 -34.65 37.37
C PRO A 58 2.93 -35.70 37.32
N ASP A 59 3.28 -36.14 36.12
CA ASP A 59 4.22 -37.24 35.86
C ASP A 59 5.08 -36.96 34.61
N TYR A 60 6.10 -37.81 34.42
CA TYR A 60 7.08 -37.68 33.33
C TYR A 60 6.44 -37.79 31.95
N ASP A 61 5.51 -38.73 31.74
CA ASP A 61 4.93 -39.01 30.43
C ASP A 61 4.02 -37.85 29.98
N THR A 62 3.25 -37.29 30.90
CA THR A 62 2.47 -36.07 30.64
C THR A 62 3.39 -34.88 30.33
N GLY A 63 4.51 -34.74 31.05
CA GLY A 63 5.52 -33.73 30.77
C GLY A 63 6.13 -33.87 29.38
N LEU A 64 6.48 -35.11 28.99
CA LEU A 64 7.02 -35.45 27.69
C LEU A 64 6.04 -35.18 26.56
N LEU A 65 4.77 -35.53 26.74
CA LEU A 65 3.72 -35.20 25.79
C LEU A 65 3.62 -33.69 25.59
N GLY A 66 3.60 -32.91 26.69
CA GLY A 66 3.57 -31.45 26.64
C GLY A 66 4.73 -30.87 25.83
N TRP A 67 5.95 -31.33 26.07
CA TRP A 67 7.11 -30.88 25.29
C TRP A 67 7.10 -31.34 23.85
N ARG A 68 6.66 -32.56 23.54
CA ARG A 68 6.52 -33.01 22.14
C ARG A 68 5.53 -32.12 21.38
N ILE A 69 4.39 -31.79 21.98
CA ILE A 69 3.44 -30.81 21.42
C ILE A 69 4.11 -29.45 21.25
N ALA A 70 4.84 -28.97 22.27
CA ALA A 70 5.49 -27.66 22.21
C ALA A 70 6.47 -27.57 21.02
N TYR A 71 7.30 -28.60 20.84
CA TYR A 71 8.31 -28.67 19.78
C TYR A 71 7.70 -28.83 18.38
N THR A 72 6.46 -29.32 18.25
CA THR A 72 5.76 -29.23 16.96
C THR A 72 5.62 -27.79 16.45
N GLY A 73 5.41 -26.85 17.38
CA GLY A 73 5.39 -25.42 17.12
C GLY A 73 6.78 -24.82 16.96
N VAL A 74 7.63 -24.98 17.98
CA VAL A 74 8.93 -24.26 18.07
C VAL A 74 9.84 -24.54 16.87
N THR A 75 9.79 -25.75 16.31
CA THR A 75 10.60 -26.10 15.12
C THR A 75 10.24 -25.29 13.88
N LEU A 76 8.99 -24.84 13.74
CA LEU A 76 8.49 -24.07 12.60
C LEU A 76 8.60 -22.55 12.79
N ILE A 77 8.58 -22.07 14.04
CA ILE A 77 8.54 -20.64 14.39
C ILE A 77 9.65 -19.82 13.68
N PRO A 78 10.94 -20.21 13.74
CA PRO A 78 12.01 -19.38 13.15
C PRO A 78 11.91 -19.22 11.64
N ALA A 79 11.57 -20.29 10.91
CA ALA A 79 11.39 -20.25 9.46
C ALA A 79 10.17 -19.39 9.07
N LEU A 80 9.03 -19.57 9.75
CA LEU A 80 7.83 -18.78 9.52
C LEU A 80 8.04 -17.30 9.82
N LEU A 81 8.70 -17.00 10.94
CA LEU A 81 8.98 -15.64 11.36
C LEU A 81 9.93 -14.93 10.37
N LEU A 82 10.99 -15.60 9.93
CA LEU A 82 11.91 -15.05 8.93
C LEU A 82 11.21 -14.82 7.58
N HIS A 83 10.42 -15.80 7.12
CA HIS A 83 9.66 -15.68 5.87
C HIS A 83 8.65 -14.52 5.94
N HIS A 84 7.92 -14.42 7.05
CA HIS A 84 7.03 -13.31 7.32
C HIS A 84 7.79 -11.97 7.32
N ALA A 85 8.94 -11.88 7.99
CA ALA A 85 9.75 -10.65 8.03
C ALA A 85 10.24 -10.20 6.64
N TYR A 86 10.66 -11.12 5.77
CA TYR A 86 11.02 -10.77 4.40
C TYR A 86 9.83 -10.15 3.65
N ARG A 87 8.67 -10.83 3.67
CA ARG A 87 7.47 -10.31 3.02
C ARG A 87 7.02 -8.98 3.62
N PHE A 88 7.05 -8.86 4.94
CA PHE A 88 6.73 -7.63 5.67
C PHE A 88 7.61 -6.44 5.24
N THR A 89 8.91 -6.69 5.09
CA THR A 89 9.87 -5.69 4.62
C THR A 89 9.74 -5.35 3.13
N GLY A 90 8.88 -6.04 2.38
CA GLY A 90 8.72 -5.87 0.93
C GLY A 90 9.76 -6.63 0.10
N ALA A 91 10.47 -7.57 0.71
CA ALA A 91 11.49 -8.39 0.06
C ALA A 91 11.00 -9.83 -0.15
N GLU A 92 11.60 -10.53 -1.11
CA GLU A 92 11.35 -11.95 -1.34
C GLU A 92 12.54 -12.80 -0.87
N ILE A 93 12.24 -14.00 -0.37
CA ILE A 93 13.27 -15.04 -0.11
C ILE A 93 13.36 -15.92 -1.35
N LYS A 94 14.58 -16.23 -1.79
CA LYS A 94 14.82 -17.17 -2.88
C LYS A 94 14.17 -18.52 -2.57
N ARG A 95 13.48 -19.12 -3.54
CA ARG A 95 12.78 -20.41 -3.38
C ARG A 95 13.67 -21.51 -2.80
N ARG A 96 14.93 -21.62 -3.25
CA ARG A 96 15.90 -22.59 -2.71
C ARG A 96 16.15 -22.41 -1.21
N THR A 97 16.26 -21.17 -0.76
CA THR A 97 16.43 -20.85 0.67
C THR A 97 15.18 -21.22 1.47
N LEU A 98 13.98 -20.95 0.96
CA LEU A 98 12.73 -21.38 1.62
C LEU A 98 12.65 -22.90 1.76
N VAL A 99 13.00 -23.66 0.71
CA VAL A 99 13.01 -25.13 0.75
C VAL A 99 13.97 -25.63 1.83
N VAL A 100 15.16 -25.04 1.94
CA VAL A 100 16.13 -25.40 3.00
C VAL A 100 15.60 -25.06 4.38
N LEU A 101 15.06 -23.85 4.58
CA LEU A 101 14.55 -23.40 5.89
C LEU A 101 13.41 -24.30 6.39
N TYR A 102 12.40 -24.53 5.56
CA TYR A 102 11.28 -25.40 5.94
C TYR A 102 11.70 -26.87 6.01
N GLY A 103 12.62 -27.32 5.15
CA GLY A 103 13.19 -28.67 5.22
C GLY A 103 13.91 -28.93 6.53
N LEU A 104 14.69 -27.96 7.02
CA LEU A 104 15.34 -28.04 8.34
C LEU A 104 14.31 -28.02 9.48
N SER A 105 13.29 -27.16 9.42
CA SER A 105 12.20 -27.19 10.40
C SER A 105 11.50 -28.56 10.46
N LEU A 106 11.21 -29.16 9.30
CA LEU A 106 10.56 -30.47 9.23
C LEU A 106 11.49 -31.60 9.69
N LEU A 107 12.79 -31.49 9.43
CA LEU A 107 13.79 -32.41 9.97
C LEU A 107 13.81 -32.36 11.50
N PHE A 108 13.88 -31.18 12.10
CA PHE A 108 13.86 -31.04 13.56
C PHE A 108 12.52 -31.47 14.16
N LEU A 109 11.40 -31.22 13.48
CA LEU A 109 10.09 -31.74 13.85
C LEU A 109 10.10 -33.27 13.88
N TYR A 110 10.58 -33.90 12.81
CA TYR A 110 10.68 -35.36 12.72
C TYR A 110 11.55 -35.91 13.86
N LEU A 111 12.75 -35.36 14.03
CA LEU A 111 13.68 -35.79 15.09
C LEU A 111 13.05 -35.62 16.48
N SER A 112 12.34 -34.52 16.72
CA SER A 112 11.64 -34.28 17.99
C SER A 112 10.53 -35.28 18.31
N LEU A 113 9.89 -35.86 17.30
CA LEU A 113 8.78 -36.79 17.49
C LEU A 113 9.23 -38.24 17.54
N THR A 114 10.25 -38.60 16.75
CA THR A 114 10.68 -40.00 16.57
C THR A 114 11.88 -40.39 17.40
N THR A 115 12.72 -39.44 17.80
CA THR A 115 13.94 -39.76 18.54
C THR A 115 13.64 -39.72 20.04
N PRO A 116 13.70 -40.87 20.75
CA PRO A 116 13.34 -40.94 22.17
C PRO A 116 14.20 -40.05 23.08
N HIS A 117 15.39 -39.66 22.62
CA HIS A 117 16.35 -38.86 23.37
C HIS A 117 16.61 -37.49 22.71
N PHE A 118 15.72 -37.01 21.83
CA PHE A 118 15.88 -35.68 21.21
C PHE A 118 16.05 -34.60 22.29
N PHE A 119 15.29 -34.69 23.36
CA PHE A 119 15.59 -34.04 24.64
C PHE A 119 15.16 -35.01 25.75
N GLU A 120 15.96 -35.08 26.81
CA GLU A 120 15.54 -35.74 28.05
C GLU A 120 14.87 -34.70 28.95
N LEU A 121 14.05 -35.15 29.90
CA LEU A 121 13.45 -34.25 30.87
C LEU A 121 14.12 -34.38 32.23
N ARG A 122 14.33 -33.25 32.88
CA ARG A 122 14.69 -33.15 34.29
C ARG A 122 13.57 -32.48 35.07
N SER A 123 13.46 -32.82 36.35
CA SER A 123 12.53 -32.14 37.25
C SER A 123 13.14 -30.82 37.73
N VAL A 124 12.46 -29.70 37.46
CA VAL A 124 12.86 -28.36 37.90
C VAL A 124 11.61 -27.49 38.10
N PHE A 125 11.62 -26.62 39.13
CA PHE A 125 10.48 -25.75 39.48
C PHE A 125 9.15 -26.48 39.78
N GLY A 126 9.22 -27.78 40.10
CA GLY A 126 8.04 -28.61 40.37
C GLY A 126 7.37 -29.18 39.11
N PHE A 127 8.02 -29.17 37.95
CA PHE A 127 7.54 -29.82 36.72
C PHE A 127 8.70 -30.34 35.84
N TRP A 128 8.38 -31.01 34.74
CA TRP A 128 9.37 -31.63 33.85
C TRP A 128 9.81 -30.70 32.72
N TYR A 129 11.12 -30.51 32.55
CA TYR A 129 11.74 -29.57 31.60
C TYR A 129 12.86 -30.21 30.76
N PRO A 130 13.02 -29.87 29.47
CA PRO A 130 14.11 -30.34 28.63
C PRO A 130 15.47 -30.10 29.26
N ASP A 131 16.37 -31.07 29.15
CA ASP A 131 17.76 -30.99 29.55
C ASP A 131 18.66 -31.22 28.34
N ALA A 132 19.39 -30.17 27.92
CA ALA A 132 20.40 -30.28 26.85
C ALA A 132 21.71 -30.89 27.35
N LEU A 133 21.97 -30.86 28.66
CA LEU A 133 23.26 -31.18 29.27
C LEU A 133 23.08 -32.18 30.43
N PRO A 134 22.52 -33.38 30.19
CA PRO A 134 22.47 -34.44 31.20
C PRO A 134 23.87 -34.75 31.74
N PRO A 135 24.04 -35.01 33.06
CA PRO A 135 25.37 -35.07 33.70
C PRO A 135 26.12 -36.35 33.31
N ASP A 136 25.38 -37.42 33.02
CA ASP A 136 25.89 -38.77 32.79
C ASP A 136 25.85 -39.16 31.30
N LYS A 137 25.52 -38.21 30.41
CA LYS A 137 25.35 -38.45 28.97
C LYS A 137 25.95 -37.32 28.14
N ILE A 138 26.41 -37.64 26.95
CA ILE A 138 26.87 -36.64 25.98
C ILE A 138 25.66 -35.82 25.50
N ALA A 139 25.83 -34.50 25.41
CA ALA A 139 24.80 -33.59 24.91
C ALA A 139 24.32 -34.01 23.51
N ASN A 140 23.01 -34.03 23.29
CA ASN A 140 22.45 -34.46 22.01
C ASN A 140 22.77 -33.42 20.92
N ILE A 141 23.67 -33.78 20.00
CA ILE A 141 24.11 -32.91 18.90
C ILE A 141 22.94 -32.42 18.04
N SER A 142 21.94 -33.27 17.80
CA SER A 142 20.75 -32.90 17.03
C SER A 142 19.93 -31.82 17.74
N TYR A 143 19.86 -31.87 19.06
CA TYR A 143 19.17 -30.88 19.88
C TYR A 143 19.93 -29.56 19.96
N LEU A 144 21.26 -29.62 20.15
CA LEU A 144 22.12 -28.43 20.11
C LEU A 144 22.07 -27.75 18.74
N SER A 145 22.03 -28.55 17.66
CA SER A 145 21.87 -28.04 16.28
C SER A 145 20.52 -27.35 16.08
N PHE A 146 19.44 -27.89 16.68
CA PHE A 146 18.13 -27.24 16.68
C PHE A 146 18.16 -25.90 17.42
N ILE A 147 18.78 -25.84 18.60
CA ILE A 147 18.90 -24.58 19.36
C ILE A 147 19.70 -23.56 18.55
N ALA A 148 20.84 -23.94 17.97
CA ALA A 148 21.60 -23.07 17.09
C ALA A 148 20.76 -22.56 15.90
N TYR A 149 20.01 -23.45 15.25
CA TYR A 149 19.05 -23.09 14.20
C TYR A 149 18.03 -22.05 14.66
N PHE A 150 17.40 -22.26 15.83
CA PHE A 150 16.42 -21.35 16.42
C PHE A 150 17.01 -19.96 16.65
N PHE A 151 18.20 -19.91 17.26
CA PHE A 151 18.85 -18.65 17.59
C PHE A 151 19.39 -17.90 16.38
N LEU A 152 20.06 -18.59 15.45
CA LEU A 152 20.61 -17.98 14.25
C LEU A 152 19.51 -17.36 13.37
N LEU A 153 18.38 -18.05 13.19
CA LEU A 153 17.28 -17.50 12.40
C LEU A 153 16.51 -16.38 13.10
N GLY A 154 16.37 -16.46 14.43
CA GLY A 154 15.83 -15.35 15.24
C GLY A 154 16.66 -14.08 15.07
N LEU A 155 17.97 -14.19 15.25
CA LEU A 155 18.92 -13.07 15.05
C LEU A 155 18.92 -12.58 13.59
N ALA A 156 18.89 -13.49 12.61
CA ALA A 156 18.81 -13.12 11.19
C ALA A 156 17.53 -12.33 10.87
N THR A 157 16.40 -12.68 11.49
CA THR A 157 15.13 -11.97 11.38
C THR A 157 15.25 -10.54 11.96
N ILE A 158 15.75 -10.42 13.19
CA ILE A 158 15.94 -9.13 13.86
C ILE A 158 16.86 -8.23 13.02
N HIS A 159 18.00 -8.76 12.58
CA HIS A 159 18.97 -8.03 11.75
C HIS A 159 18.37 -7.55 10.42
N LYS A 160 17.59 -8.40 9.75
CA LYS A 160 16.90 -8.06 8.50
C LYS A 160 15.96 -6.88 8.69
N VAL A 161 15.09 -6.94 9.70
CA VAL A 161 14.11 -5.87 9.98
C VAL A 161 14.84 -4.60 10.40
N TRP A 162 15.85 -4.70 11.26
CA TRP A 162 16.65 -3.57 11.71
C TRP A 162 17.33 -2.84 10.54
N ARG A 163 17.96 -3.57 9.61
CA ARG A 163 18.62 -2.99 8.43
C ARG A 163 17.63 -2.22 7.56
N VAL A 164 16.45 -2.78 7.27
CA VAL A 164 15.43 -2.12 6.45
C VAL A 164 14.83 -0.91 7.20
N ARG A 165 14.63 -1.03 8.52
CA ARG A 165 14.16 0.05 9.38
C ARG A 165 15.13 1.22 9.44
N ALA A 166 16.44 0.98 9.40
CA ALA A 166 17.46 2.03 9.42
C ALA A 166 17.42 2.91 8.15
N ALA A 167 17.05 2.34 7.00
CA ALA A 167 16.93 3.07 5.74
C ALA A 167 15.54 3.70 5.51
N ALA A 168 14.55 3.37 6.33
CA ALA A 168 13.18 3.85 6.17
C ALA A 168 12.95 5.22 6.83
N THR A 169 12.05 6.02 6.26
CA THR A 169 11.60 7.32 6.80
C THR A 169 10.08 7.36 6.94
N GLY A 170 9.56 8.38 7.64
CA GLY A 170 8.13 8.60 7.83
C GLY A 170 7.38 7.41 8.44
N GLU A 171 6.15 7.19 7.96
CA GLU A 171 5.24 6.14 8.43
C GLU A 171 5.84 4.73 8.30
N ARG A 172 6.59 4.45 7.22
CA ARG A 172 7.25 3.15 7.01
C ARG A 172 8.26 2.82 8.11
N ARG A 173 8.99 3.81 8.62
CA ARG A 173 9.93 3.63 9.74
C ARG A 173 9.20 3.28 11.02
N THR A 174 8.05 3.90 11.28
CA THR A 174 7.19 3.60 12.43
C THR A 174 6.70 2.16 12.37
N HIS A 175 6.20 1.71 11.22
CA HIS A 175 5.72 0.33 11.03
C HIS A 175 6.81 -0.71 11.30
N LEU A 176 8.00 -0.49 10.74
CA LEU A 176 9.14 -1.39 10.93
C LEU A 176 9.68 -1.36 12.37
N THR A 177 9.59 -0.21 13.04
CA THR A 177 10.00 -0.08 14.45
C THR A 177 9.05 -0.86 15.36
N LEU A 178 7.73 -0.73 15.17
CA LEU A 178 6.75 -1.50 15.92
C LEU A 178 6.92 -3.01 15.70
N PHE A 179 7.11 -3.42 14.45
CA PHE A 179 7.37 -4.82 14.11
C PHE A 179 8.65 -5.35 14.78
N LEU A 180 9.73 -4.57 14.75
CA LEU A 180 11.00 -4.92 15.39
C LEU A 180 10.87 -5.05 16.92
N VAL A 181 10.22 -4.09 17.57
CA VAL A 181 9.97 -4.12 19.02
C VAL A 181 9.17 -5.35 19.39
N ALA A 182 8.10 -5.65 18.64
CA ALA A 182 7.29 -6.83 18.89
C ALA A 182 8.14 -8.11 18.81
N ILE A 183 8.98 -8.26 17.76
CA ILE A 183 9.84 -9.42 17.61
C ILE A 183 10.80 -9.55 18.80
N ILE A 184 11.47 -8.45 19.20
CA ILE A 184 12.41 -8.47 20.32
C ILE A 184 11.71 -8.88 21.62
N VAL A 185 10.51 -8.34 21.87
CA VAL A 185 9.71 -8.66 23.07
C VAL A 185 9.30 -10.14 23.07
N GLY A 186 8.68 -10.62 22.00
CA GLY A 186 8.17 -11.99 21.93
C GLY A 186 9.29 -13.04 21.85
N TRP A 187 10.26 -12.84 20.95
CA TRP A 187 11.38 -13.76 20.77
C TRP A 187 12.31 -13.74 21.98
N GLY A 188 12.55 -12.58 22.61
CA GLY A 188 13.36 -12.47 23.83
C GLY A 188 12.76 -13.27 24.99
N GLY A 189 11.46 -13.16 25.24
CA GLY A 189 10.81 -13.92 26.31
C GLY A 189 10.69 -15.42 26.04
N GLY A 190 10.45 -15.81 24.78
CA GLY A 190 10.54 -17.21 24.38
C GLY A 190 11.96 -17.77 24.54
N SER A 191 12.97 -17.01 24.14
CA SER A 191 14.39 -17.40 24.24
C SER A 191 14.87 -17.56 25.67
N TYR A 192 14.37 -16.72 26.59
CA TYR A 192 14.64 -16.84 28.02
C TYR A 192 14.22 -18.21 28.58
N SER A 193 13.21 -18.85 27.96
CA SER A 193 12.77 -20.19 28.36
C SER A 193 13.81 -21.29 28.06
N PHE A 194 14.87 -21.02 27.27
CA PHE A 194 15.94 -22.01 27.07
C PHE A 194 16.97 -22.04 28.21
N LEU A 195 16.97 -21.08 29.15
CA LEU A 195 17.96 -21.07 30.25
C LEU A 195 17.91 -22.35 31.11
N PRO A 196 16.72 -22.83 31.57
CA PRO A 196 16.65 -24.09 32.30
C PRO A 196 17.09 -25.30 31.47
N THR A 197 16.98 -25.23 30.14
CA THR A 197 17.48 -26.30 29.27
C THR A 197 19.00 -26.51 29.39
N PHE A 198 19.74 -25.45 29.72
CA PHE A 198 21.19 -25.50 29.95
C PHE A 198 21.54 -25.52 31.45
N ARG A 199 20.62 -25.95 32.30
CA ARG A 199 20.79 -26.01 33.77
C ARG A 199 21.07 -24.67 34.44
N VAL A 200 20.70 -23.59 33.78
CA VAL A 200 20.58 -22.28 34.43
C VAL A 200 19.16 -22.19 34.97
N ASP A 201 18.99 -22.50 36.26
CA ASP A 201 17.68 -22.63 36.95
C ASP A 201 16.98 -21.28 37.19
N ALA A 202 16.87 -20.47 36.14
CA ALA A 202 16.12 -19.25 36.11
C ALA A 202 14.66 -19.54 35.70
N PHE A 203 13.71 -19.30 36.61
CA PHE A 203 12.30 -19.54 36.32
C PHE A 203 11.83 -18.68 35.13
N PRO A 204 11.14 -19.24 34.11
CA PRO A 204 10.86 -18.60 32.82
C PRO A 204 9.75 -17.52 32.85
N TYR A 205 9.87 -16.53 33.72
CA TYR A 205 8.89 -15.44 33.89
C TYR A 205 8.58 -14.68 32.60
N PHE A 206 9.59 -14.46 31.74
CA PHE A 206 9.43 -13.67 30.53
C PHE A 206 8.65 -14.37 29.41
N ASN A 207 8.26 -15.64 29.57
CA ASN A 207 7.42 -16.32 28.59
C ASN A 207 6.09 -15.60 28.34
N ILE A 208 5.59 -14.86 29.34
CA ILE A 208 4.39 -14.00 29.22
C ILE A 208 4.52 -12.89 28.17
N SER A 209 5.72 -12.60 27.66
CA SER A 209 5.91 -11.59 26.60
C SER A 209 5.50 -12.09 25.20
N ILE A 210 5.35 -13.40 25.00
CA ILE A 210 4.92 -13.98 23.72
C ILE A 210 3.51 -13.51 23.33
N PRO A 211 2.48 -13.56 24.18
CA PRO A 211 1.18 -12.98 23.84
C PRO A 211 1.24 -11.47 23.64
N ILE A 212 2.15 -10.76 24.31
CA ILE A 212 2.37 -9.32 24.09
C ILE A 212 2.83 -9.04 22.65
N TYR A 213 3.71 -9.87 22.08
CA TYR A 213 4.08 -9.77 20.66
C TYR A 213 2.84 -9.86 19.75
N GLN A 214 1.96 -10.84 19.99
CA GLN A 214 0.78 -11.07 19.17
C GLN A 214 -0.16 -9.85 19.20
N ILE A 215 -0.30 -9.23 20.38
CA ILE A 215 -1.10 -8.01 20.59
C ILE A 215 -0.46 -6.79 19.91
N ILE A 216 0.85 -6.57 20.06
CA ILE A 216 1.54 -5.43 19.44
C ILE A 216 1.41 -5.51 17.90
N ILE A 217 1.61 -6.69 17.32
CA ILE A 217 1.47 -6.87 15.88
C ILE A 217 0.02 -6.64 15.45
N ALA A 218 -0.95 -7.22 16.14
CA ALA A 218 -2.36 -7.03 15.81
C ALA A 218 -2.80 -5.57 15.89
N TYR A 219 -2.40 -4.86 16.96
CA TYR A 219 -2.62 -3.43 17.09
C TYR A 219 -1.97 -2.67 15.94
N ALA A 220 -0.74 -3.02 15.57
CA ALA A 220 -0.04 -2.36 14.47
C ALA A 220 -0.76 -2.57 13.12
N ILE A 221 -1.26 -3.78 12.87
CA ILE A 221 -2.05 -4.14 11.68
C ILE A 221 -3.30 -3.27 11.56
N VAL A 222 -4.03 -3.12 12.65
CA VAL A 222 -5.32 -2.43 12.64
C VAL A 222 -5.15 -0.91 12.70
N ARG A 223 -4.34 -0.40 13.63
CA ARG A 223 -4.21 1.05 13.86
C ARG A 223 -3.45 1.76 12.75
N TYR A 224 -2.40 1.13 12.23
CA TYR A 224 -1.50 1.74 11.26
C TYR A 224 -1.64 1.12 9.86
N GLY A 225 -2.67 0.30 9.65
CA GLY A 225 -2.92 -0.30 8.34
C GLY A 225 -1.74 -1.13 7.83
N LEU A 226 -0.96 -1.76 8.72
CA LEU A 226 0.28 -2.50 8.41
C LEU A 226 0.08 -3.49 7.24
N PHE A 227 -1.15 -4.02 7.12
CA PHE A 227 -1.62 -4.91 6.04
C PHE A 227 -2.91 -4.46 5.36
N HIS A 228 -3.30 -3.19 5.52
CA HIS A 228 -4.51 -2.60 4.92
C HIS A 228 -5.76 -3.50 5.01
N THR A 229 -5.93 -4.18 6.14
CA THR A 229 -7.03 -5.12 6.38
C THR A 229 -8.35 -4.38 6.55
N LYS A 230 -9.48 -5.03 6.22
CA LYS A 230 -10.83 -4.48 6.52
C LYS A 230 -11.23 -4.71 7.98
N VAL A 231 -10.31 -5.22 8.80
CA VAL A 231 -10.52 -5.52 10.21
C VAL A 231 -10.80 -4.22 10.94
N ILE A 232 -11.95 -4.16 11.61
CA ILE A 232 -12.32 -3.03 12.45
C ILE A 232 -11.57 -3.19 13.79
N THR A 233 -10.95 -2.13 14.32
CA THR A 233 -10.26 -2.10 15.64
C THR A 233 -11.06 -2.78 16.75
N ALA A 234 -12.38 -2.64 16.66
CA ALA A 234 -13.41 -3.31 17.44
C ALA A 234 -13.28 -4.84 17.55
N GLU A 235 -13.00 -5.54 16.45
CA GLU A 235 -12.98 -7.01 16.37
C GLU A 235 -11.76 -7.59 17.09
N VAL A 236 -10.59 -6.95 16.93
CA VAL A 236 -9.36 -7.35 17.61
C VAL A 236 -9.43 -7.03 19.11
N LEU A 237 -10.03 -5.89 19.47
CA LEU A 237 -10.23 -5.53 20.87
C LEU A 237 -11.25 -6.46 21.55
N ALA A 238 -12.35 -6.81 20.87
CA ALA A 238 -13.31 -7.79 21.35
C ALA A 238 -12.69 -9.19 21.51
N ALA A 239 -11.86 -9.62 20.55
CA ALA A 239 -11.12 -10.87 20.65
C ALA A 239 -10.14 -10.88 21.83
N PHE A 240 -9.39 -9.78 22.01
CA PHE A 240 -8.47 -9.63 23.12
C PHE A 240 -9.18 -9.70 24.48
N ILE A 241 -10.38 -9.13 24.58
CA ILE A 241 -11.18 -9.13 25.80
C ILE A 241 -11.87 -10.48 26.03
N ALA A 242 -12.35 -11.15 24.98
CA ALA A 242 -12.83 -12.53 25.08
C ALA A 242 -11.72 -13.46 25.61
N VAL A 243 -10.48 -13.22 25.19
CA VAL A 243 -9.31 -13.93 25.70
C VAL A 243 -9.04 -13.59 27.18
N MET A 244 -9.05 -12.32 27.56
CA MET A 244 -8.91 -11.93 28.97
C MET A 244 -10.03 -12.51 29.85
N PHE A 245 -11.26 -12.59 29.34
CA PHE A 245 -12.41 -13.14 30.05
C PHE A 245 -12.31 -14.66 30.22
N LEU A 246 -12.04 -15.41 29.14
CA LEU A 246 -11.80 -16.86 29.22
C LEU A 246 -10.67 -17.19 30.21
N ALA A 247 -9.61 -16.37 30.26
CA ALA A 247 -8.52 -16.59 31.20
C ALA A 247 -8.95 -16.49 32.67
N THR A 248 -10.03 -15.74 32.96
CA THR A 248 -10.60 -15.68 34.31
C THR A 248 -11.50 -16.84 34.68
N ALA A 249 -12.01 -17.60 33.70
CA ALA A 249 -12.65 -18.88 33.98
C ALA A 249 -11.67 -19.91 34.57
N PHE A 250 -10.37 -19.72 34.33
CA PHE A 250 -9.30 -20.57 34.83
C PHE A 250 -8.50 -19.93 36.00
N ALA A 251 -8.84 -18.69 36.41
CA ALA A 251 -8.25 -18.01 37.56
C ALA A 251 -9.10 -18.21 38.83
N PRO A 252 -8.53 -18.13 40.04
CA PRO A 252 -9.29 -18.26 41.28
C PRO A 252 -10.45 -17.25 41.31
N PRO A 253 -11.68 -17.67 41.67
CA PRO A 253 -12.86 -16.84 41.53
C PRO A 253 -12.85 -15.75 42.59
N SER A 254 -12.45 -14.53 42.22
CA SER A 254 -12.81 -13.33 42.96
C SER A 254 -13.95 -12.62 42.24
N VAL A 255 -15.08 -12.45 42.94
CA VAL A 255 -16.32 -11.85 42.40
C VAL A 255 -16.07 -10.44 41.86
N VAL A 256 -15.13 -9.71 42.48
CA VAL A 256 -14.72 -8.36 42.07
C VAL A 256 -14.01 -8.37 40.71
N LEU A 257 -13.11 -9.31 40.46
CA LEU A 257 -12.40 -9.40 39.17
C LEU A 257 -13.36 -9.77 38.03
N GLN A 258 -14.29 -10.70 38.28
CA GLN A 258 -15.31 -11.08 37.29
C GLN A 258 -16.25 -9.92 36.96
N GLY A 259 -16.66 -9.12 37.96
CA GLY A 259 -17.48 -7.93 37.76
C GLY A 259 -16.78 -6.84 36.95
N VAL A 260 -15.53 -6.52 37.27
CA VAL A 260 -14.73 -5.52 36.53
C VAL A 260 -14.54 -5.92 35.07
N LEU A 261 -14.30 -7.21 34.81
CA LEU A 261 -14.11 -7.71 33.46
C LEU A 261 -15.42 -7.78 32.66
N PHE A 262 -16.54 -8.10 33.31
CA PHE A 262 -17.86 -8.04 32.67
C PHE A 262 -18.23 -6.61 32.26
N VAL A 263 -17.98 -5.63 33.11
CA VAL A 263 -18.18 -4.21 32.78
C VAL A 263 -17.24 -3.80 31.64
N GLY A 264 -15.98 -4.25 31.65
CA GLY A 264 -15.04 -4.06 30.55
C GLY A 264 -15.51 -4.66 29.22
N LEU A 265 -16.11 -5.86 29.26
CA LEU A 265 -16.71 -6.52 28.09
C LEU A 265 -17.85 -5.67 27.51
N VAL A 266 -18.79 -5.24 28.35
CA VAL A 266 -19.94 -4.43 27.92
C VAL A 266 -19.49 -3.08 27.36
N ALA A 267 -18.61 -2.36 28.07
CA ALA A 267 -18.07 -1.08 27.61
C ALA A 267 -17.38 -1.21 26.25
N THR A 268 -16.69 -2.32 26.03
CA THR A 268 -15.97 -2.55 24.79
C THR A 268 -16.87 -3.02 23.65
N LEU A 269 -17.88 -3.84 23.92
CA LEU A 269 -18.94 -4.15 22.95
C LEU A 269 -19.59 -2.87 22.43
N VAL A 270 -19.85 -1.91 23.32
CA VAL A 270 -20.38 -0.59 22.97
C VAL A 270 -19.39 0.21 22.12
N ILE A 271 -18.10 0.26 22.48
CA ILE A 271 -17.05 0.92 21.67
C ILE A 271 -16.94 0.27 20.28
N SER A 272 -17.00 -1.06 20.22
CA SER A 272 -16.91 -1.86 19.01
C SER A 272 -18.06 -1.60 18.05
N ILE A 273 -19.29 -1.59 18.56
CA ILE A 273 -20.49 -1.23 17.79
C ILE A 273 -20.39 0.22 17.29
N ARG A 274 -19.97 1.17 18.14
CA ARG A 274 -19.78 2.57 17.74
C ARG A 274 -18.73 2.73 16.64
N SER A 275 -17.62 2.01 16.74
CA SER A 275 -16.57 2.00 15.72
C SER A 275 -17.09 1.44 14.40
N ALA A 276 -17.82 0.33 14.41
CA ALA A 276 -18.41 -0.25 13.21
C ALA A 276 -19.41 0.73 12.53
N LEU A 277 -20.24 1.40 13.33
CA LEU A 277 -21.17 2.43 12.85
C LEU A 277 -20.47 3.69 12.32
N SER A 278 -19.30 4.04 12.84
CA SER A 278 -18.53 5.18 12.32
C SER A 278 -17.92 4.89 10.94
N GLU A 279 -17.53 3.64 10.68
CA GLU A 279 -16.98 3.24 9.39
C GLU A 279 -18.06 3.21 8.30
N THR A 280 -19.28 2.78 8.63
CA THR A 280 -20.40 2.81 7.67
C THR A 280 -20.72 4.24 7.26
N LYS A 281 -20.77 5.18 8.21
CA LYS A 281 -20.97 6.61 7.92
C LYS A 281 -19.86 7.20 7.05
N ALA A 282 -18.58 6.92 7.39
CA ALA A 282 -17.45 7.40 6.59
C ALA A 282 -17.48 6.86 5.15
N ARG A 283 -17.94 5.61 4.94
CA ARG A 283 -18.13 5.03 3.60
C ARG A 283 -19.27 5.66 2.84
N GLU A 284 -20.39 5.96 3.51
CA GLU A 284 -21.53 6.65 2.92
C GLU A 284 -21.14 8.06 2.49
N GLU A 285 -20.44 8.82 3.33
CA GLU A 285 -19.91 10.15 2.99
C GLU A 285 -18.95 10.10 1.80
N LEU A 286 -18.03 9.11 1.76
CA LEU A 286 -17.12 8.93 0.63
C LEU A 286 -17.85 8.60 -0.66
N LYS A 287 -18.89 7.77 -0.59
CA LYS A 287 -19.71 7.42 -1.75
C LYS A 287 -20.48 8.64 -2.25
N TYR A 288 -21.12 9.37 -1.34
CA TYR A 288 -21.82 10.62 -1.64
C TYR A 288 -20.87 11.64 -2.29
N LEU A 289 -19.69 11.85 -1.71
CA LEU A 289 -18.70 12.80 -2.24
C LEU A 289 -18.21 12.38 -3.63
N ASN A 290 -17.93 11.10 -3.87
CA ASN A 290 -17.53 10.61 -5.19
C ASN A 290 -18.63 10.80 -6.24
N GLU A 291 -19.89 10.50 -5.91
CA GLU A 291 -21.02 10.71 -6.82
C GLU A 291 -21.19 12.19 -7.16
N HIS A 292 -21.07 13.07 -6.17
CA HIS A 292 -21.14 14.52 -6.38
C HIS A 292 -19.94 15.07 -7.19
N LEU A 293 -18.73 14.54 -6.93
CA LEU A 293 -17.54 14.93 -7.69
C LEU A 293 -17.69 14.51 -9.15
N GLN A 294 -18.19 13.30 -9.40
CA GLN A 294 -18.40 12.79 -10.74
C GLN A 294 -19.42 13.64 -11.50
N GLN A 295 -20.55 14.01 -10.86
CA GLN A 295 -21.52 14.93 -11.44
C GLN A 295 -20.88 16.28 -11.81
N LYS A 296 -20.07 16.85 -10.92
CA LYS A 296 -19.38 18.13 -11.17
C LYS A 296 -18.37 18.03 -12.31
N VAL A 297 -17.63 16.92 -12.40
CA VAL A 297 -16.70 16.64 -13.51
C VAL A 297 -17.47 16.51 -14.82
N ASP A 298 -18.61 15.81 -14.82
CA ASP A 298 -19.43 15.63 -16.02
C ASP A 298 -20.05 16.97 -16.49
N GLU A 299 -20.52 17.81 -15.56
CA GLU A 299 -21.00 19.16 -15.85
C GLU A 299 -19.90 20.04 -16.45
N GLN A 300 -18.72 20.11 -15.81
CA GLN A 300 -17.59 20.87 -16.32
C GLN A 300 -17.12 20.36 -17.69
N THR A 301 -17.11 19.05 -17.90
CA THR A 301 -16.76 18.44 -19.19
C THR A 301 -17.76 18.86 -20.28
N LYS A 302 -19.05 18.95 -19.93
CA LYS A 302 -20.11 19.40 -20.87
C LYS A 302 -19.97 20.89 -21.21
N GLU A 303 -19.65 21.74 -20.24
CA GLU A 303 -19.37 23.16 -20.47
C GLU A 303 -18.15 23.37 -21.35
N VAL A 304 -17.05 22.69 -21.06
CA VAL A 304 -15.82 22.75 -21.88
C VAL A 304 -16.10 22.30 -23.31
N LYS A 305 -16.85 21.21 -23.51
CA LYS A 305 -17.24 20.77 -24.87
C LYS A 305 -18.08 21.81 -25.60
N ARG A 306 -19.02 22.47 -24.92
CA ARG A 306 -19.84 23.54 -25.52
C ARG A 306 -18.99 24.75 -25.90
N ALA A 307 -18.11 25.19 -25.01
CA ALA A 307 -17.20 26.30 -25.29
C ALA A 307 -16.30 25.99 -26.50
N TYR A 308 -15.77 24.77 -26.56
CA TYR A 308 -14.95 24.31 -27.68
C TYR A 308 -15.72 24.31 -29.02
N GLU A 309 -16.96 23.82 -29.06
CA GLU A 309 -17.76 23.84 -30.30
C GLU A 309 -18.12 25.26 -30.74
N VAL A 310 -18.41 26.17 -29.78
CA VAL A 310 -18.65 27.59 -30.08
C VAL A 310 -17.39 28.26 -30.64
N GLU A 311 -16.24 28.05 -30.00
CA GLU A 311 -14.95 28.58 -30.45
C GLU A 311 -14.58 28.05 -31.84
N LYS A 312 -14.74 26.73 -32.05
CA LYS A 312 -14.50 26.09 -33.34
C LYS A 312 -15.39 26.67 -34.45
N LYS A 313 -16.69 26.86 -34.18
CA LYS A 313 -17.60 27.46 -35.15
C LYS A 313 -17.22 28.92 -35.45
N ALA A 314 -16.95 29.72 -34.42
CA ALA A 314 -16.51 31.10 -34.60
C ALA A 314 -15.23 31.19 -35.44
N ARG A 315 -14.28 30.26 -35.25
CA ARG A 315 -13.06 30.19 -36.06
C ARG A 315 -13.34 29.82 -37.52
N GLN A 316 -14.24 28.88 -37.77
CA GLN A 316 -14.65 28.51 -39.12
C GLN A 316 -15.34 29.67 -39.85
N ASP A 317 -16.26 30.35 -39.17
CA ASP A 317 -16.95 31.52 -39.71
C ASP A 317 -15.96 32.65 -40.03
N LEU A 318 -14.93 32.84 -39.20
CA LEU A 318 -13.89 33.84 -39.41
C LEU A 318 -12.96 33.47 -40.59
N GLU A 319 -12.58 32.20 -40.74
CA GLU A 319 -11.83 31.70 -41.90
C GLU A 319 -12.63 31.84 -43.21
N GLU A 320 -13.95 31.61 -43.18
CA GLU A 320 -14.83 31.78 -44.35
C GLU A 320 -15.02 33.27 -44.71
N LEU A 321 -15.20 34.13 -43.72
CA LEU A 321 -15.28 35.58 -43.91
C LEU A 321 -14.00 36.12 -44.52
N ASP A 322 -12.83 35.67 -44.06
CA ASP A 322 -11.54 36.15 -44.57
C ASP A 322 -11.34 35.75 -46.04
N LYS A 323 -11.67 34.50 -46.40
CA LYS A 323 -11.68 34.04 -47.80
C LYS A 323 -12.64 34.85 -48.67
N THR A 324 -13.84 35.15 -48.16
CA THR A 324 -14.84 35.94 -48.89
C THR A 324 -14.35 37.38 -49.09
N LYS A 325 -13.72 37.97 -48.07
CA LYS A 325 -13.11 39.30 -48.13
C LYS A 325 -12.01 39.35 -49.20
N ASP A 326 -11.13 38.35 -49.21
CA ASP A 326 -10.03 38.28 -50.18
C ASP A 326 -10.56 38.10 -51.61
N GLN A 327 -11.56 37.23 -51.81
CA GLN A 327 -12.22 37.06 -53.10
C GLN A 327 -12.92 38.34 -53.58
N PHE A 328 -13.60 39.05 -52.67
CA PHE A 328 -14.23 40.33 -52.99
C PHE A 328 -13.19 41.35 -53.47
N ILE A 329 -12.08 41.51 -52.74
CA ILE A 329 -11.00 42.45 -53.10
C ILE A 329 -10.44 42.12 -54.49
N LEU A 330 -10.09 40.85 -54.75
CA LEU A 330 -9.56 40.41 -56.05
C LEU A 330 -10.54 40.68 -57.19
N THR A 331 -11.82 40.39 -56.97
CA THR A 331 -12.87 40.55 -57.99
C THR A 331 -13.10 42.04 -58.29
N THR A 332 -13.25 42.88 -57.27
CA THR A 332 -13.44 44.33 -57.43
C THR A 332 -12.26 44.96 -58.17
N GLN A 333 -11.03 44.56 -57.88
CA GLN A 333 -9.85 45.05 -58.60
C GLN A 333 -9.86 44.70 -60.08
N HIS A 334 -10.19 43.45 -60.43
CA HIS A 334 -10.29 43.05 -61.84
C HIS A 334 -11.34 43.89 -62.58
N HIS A 335 -12.50 44.10 -61.95
CA HIS A 335 -13.55 44.95 -62.51
C HIS A 335 -13.18 46.42 -62.61
N LEU A 336 -12.28 46.94 -61.75
CA LEU A 336 -11.78 48.32 -61.84
C LEU A 336 -10.62 48.47 -62.84
N ARG A 337 -9.77 47.46 -63.01
CA ARG A 337 -8.64 47.50 -63.96
C ARG A 337 -9.11 47.56 -65.41
N THR A 338 -10.17 46.84 -65.76
CA THR A 338 -10.73 46.83 -67.12
C THR A 338 -11.14 48.22 -67.62
N PRO A 339 -12.02 48.99 -66.95
CA PRO A 339 -12.40 50.32 -67.39
C PRO A 339 -11.21 51.30 -67.34
N LEU A 340 -10.31 51.19 -66.36
CA LEU A 340 -9.10 52.01 -66.32
C LEU A 340 -8.18 51.77 -67.51
N THR A 341 -8.05 50.52 -67.95
CA THR A 341 -7.26 50.14 -69.14
C THR A 341 -7.91 50.71 -70.41
N ILE A 342 -9.24 50.64 -70.50
CA ILE A 342 -10.00 51.21 -71.62
C ILE A 342 -9.82 52.74 -71.67
N ILE A 343 -9.97 53.44 -70.53
CA ILE A 343 -9.76 54.90 -70.42
C ILE A 343 -8.33 55.27 -70.81
N LYS A 344 -7.31 54.57 -70.29
CA LYS A 344 -5.91 54.78 -70.69
C LYS A 344 -5.69 54.60 -72.20
N GLY A 345 -6.32 53.59 -72.81
CA GLY A 345 -6.26 53.35 -74.26
C GLY A 345 -6.83 54.52 -75.06
N TYR A 346 -8.03 55.01 -74.70
CA TYR A 346 -8.63 56.18 -75.36
C TYR A 346 -7.82 57.47 -75.15
N LEU A 347 -7.30 57.70 -73.94
CA LEU A 347 -6.44 58.85 -73.66
C LEU A 347 -5.15 58.81 -74.49
N ALA A 348 -4.55 57.63 -74.68
CA ALA A 348 -3.36 57.46 -75.52
C ALA A 348 -3.63 57.72 -77.01
N VAL A 349 -4.82 57.37 -77.51
CA VAL A 349 -5.26 57.71 -78.88
C VAL A 349 -5.45 59.21 -79.01
N LEU A 350 -6.17 59.84 -78.08
CA LEU A 350 -6.44 61.28 -78.09
C LEU A 350 -5.14 62.09 -77.96
N LYS A 351 -4.17 61.65 -77.16
CA LYS A 351 -2.88 62.32 -77.00
C LYS A 351 -2.03 62.35 -78.28
N ASN A 352 -2.28 61.42 -79.21
CA ASN A 352 -1.61 61.34 -80.51
C ASN A 352 -2.36 62.05 -81.66
N ASP A 353 -3.50 62.69 -81.37
CA ASP A 353 -4.25 63.45 -82.36
C ASP A 353 -3.64 64.86 -82.56
N GLY A 354 -3.04 65.07 -83.73
CA GLY A 354 -2.39 66.34 -84.10
C GLY A 354 -3.34 67.52 -84.33
N SER A 355 -4.66 67.30 -84.29
CA SER A 355 -5.69 68.33 -84.51
C SER A 355 -6.17 69.05 -83.23
N LEU A 356 -5.67 68.66 -82.06
CA LEU A 356 -6.09 69.19 -80.76
C LEU A 356 -5.41 70.51 -80.37
N SER A 357 -6.17 71.42 -79.75
CA SER A 357 -5.65 72.65 -79.14
C SER A 357 -4.75 72.36 -77.92
N GLU A 358 -3.82 73.28 -77.61
CA GLU A 358 -2.93 73.14 -76.44
C GLU A 358 -3.70 73.08 -75.10
N GLU A 359 -4.86 73.72 -75.00
CA GLU A 359 -5.75 73.65 -73.83
C GLU A 359 -6.39 72.26 -73.66
N ASN A 360 -6.77 71.61 -74.78
CA ASN A 360 -7.29 70.24 -74.77
C ASN A 360 -6.20 69.22 -74.42
N LYS A 361 -4.97 69.40 -74.91
CA LYS A 361 -3.82 68.55 -74.54
C LYS A 361 -3.51 68.63 -73.04
N SER A 362 -3.48 69.84 -72.46
CA SER A 362 -3.29 70.04 -71.02
C SER A 362 -4.38 69.37 -70.18
N SER A 363 -5.62 69.39 -70.66
CA SER A 363 -6.76 68.71 -69.99
C SER A 363 -6.65 67.18 -70.09
N ILE A 364 -6.24 66.64 -71.24
CA ILE A 364 -5.98 65.21 -71.43
C ILE A 364 -4.83 64.72 -70.54
N ASP A 365 -3.77 65.50 -70.38
CA ASP A 365 -2.66 65.16 -69.48
C ASP A 365 -3.11 65.06 -68.02
N LYS A 366 -3.93 66.02 -67.54
CA LYS A 366 -4.50 65.95 -66.18
C LYS A 366 -5.38 64.70 -65.96
N VAL A 367 -6.18 64.33 -66.95
CA VAL A 367 -7.02 63.12 -66.88
C VAL A 367 -6.16 61.86 -66.95
N THR A 368 -5.07 61.88 -67.71
CA THR A 368 -4.08 60.79 -67.79
C THR A 368 -3.41 60.57 -66.43
N ASP A 369 -2.90 61.63 -65.80
CA ASP A 369 -2.26 61.57 -64.48
C ASP A 369 -3.22 61.06 -63.40
N SER A 370 -4.48 61.50 -63.44
CA SER A 370 -5.53 61.05 -62.52
C SER A 370 -5.87 59.56 -62.72
N THR A 371 -5.93 59.11 -63.97
CA THR A 371 -6.18 57.71 -64.33
C THR A 371 -5.01 56.81 -63.93
N GLU A 372 -3.78 57.30 -64.05
CA GLU A 372 -2.57 56.58 -63.62
C GLU A 372 -2.46 56.49 -62.10
N THR A 373 -2.79 57.57 -61.39
CA THR A 373 -2.89 57.59 -59.93
C THR A 373 -3.91 56.58 -59.42
N LEU A 374 -5.11 56.55 -60.04
CA LEU A 374 -6.15 55.59 -59.67
C LEU A 374 -5.71 54.15 -59.96
N SER A 375 -5.07 53.91 -61.11
CA SER A 375 -4.50 52.61 -61.45
C SER A 375 -3.43 52.15 -60.46
N LYS A 376 -2.59 53.06 -59.95
CA LYS A 376 -1.60 52.77 -58.91
C LYS A 376 -2.27 52.39 -57.60
N PHE A 377 -3.29 53.14 -57.18
CA PHE A 377 -4.10 52.83 -55.99
C PHE A 377 -4.74 51.45 -56.05
N VAL A 378 -5.36 51.09 -57.19
CA VAL A 378 -5.97 49.77 -57.38
C VAL A 378 -4.92 48.64 -57.28
N ASN A 379 -3.70 48.88 -57.78
CA ASN A 379 -2.60 47.91 -57.70
C ASN A 379 -1.96 47.82 -56.30
N GLU A 380 -1.87 48.91 -55.56
CA GLU A 380 -1.36 48.90 -54.17
C GLU A 380 -2.31 48.14 -53.23
N LEU A 381 -3.61 48.18 -53.51
CA LEU A 381 -4.63 47.42 -52.79
C LEU A 381 -4.40 45.90 -52.90
N LEU A 382 -3.76 45.41 -53.97
CA LEU A 382 -3.38 44.00 -54.18
C LEU A 382 -2.22 43.58 -53.27
N GLN A 383 -1.21 44.45 -53.13
CA GLN A 383 -0.01 44.13 -52.34
C GLN A 383 -0.34 43.92 -50.86
N VAL A 384 -1.32 44.66 -50.32
CA VAL A 384 -1.77 44.51 -48.94
C VAL A 384 -2.43 43.15 -48.70
N THR A 385 -3.16 42.61 -49.67
CA THR A 385 -3.76 41.27 -49.62
C THR A 385 -2.73 40.15 -49.79
N GLU A 386 -1.81 40.25 -50.77
CA GLU A 386 -0.78 39.22 -51.01
C GLU A 386 0.26 39.11 -49.87
N LEU A 387 0.64 40.24 -49.25
CA LEU A 387 1.53 40.28 -48.09
C LEU A 387 0.94 39.57 -46.87
N LYS A 388 -0.39 39.54 -46.71
CA LYS A 388 -1.06 38.81 -45.62
C LYS A 388 -1.06 37.30 -45.87
N VAL A 389 -1.40 36.86 -47.08
CA VAL A 389 -1.42 35.43 -47.46
C VAL A 389 -0.05 34.78 -47.24
N THR A 390 1.04 35.48 -47.57
CA THR A 390 2.41 34.95 -47.43
C THR A 390 2.87 34.84 -45.97
N LYS A 391 2.24 35.59 -45.05
CA LYS A 391 2.58 35.58 -43.62
C LYS A 391 1.89 34.42 -42.89
N ASP A 392 0.62 34.15 -43.23
CA ASP A 392 -0.16 33.05 -42.64
C ASP A 392 0.35 31.64 -43.03
N GLU A 393 0.95 31.49 -44.21
CA GLU A 393 1.56 30.23 -44.63
C GLU A 393 2.85 29.88 -43.86
N LYS A 394 3.55 30.89 -43.33
CA LYS A 394 4.76 30.67 -42.51
C LYS A 394 4.43 30.26 -41.08
N GLU A 395 3.35 30.75 -40.49
CA GLU A 395 2.92 30.38 -39.13
C GLU A 395 2.29 28.98 -39.06
N LYS A 396 1.69 28.46 -40.15
CA LYS A 396 1.15 27.08 -40.19
C LYS A 396 2.23 25.98 -40.36
N ARG A 397 3.48 26.35 -40.65
CA ARG A 397 4.60 25.40 -40.93
C ARG A 397 5.69 25.35 -39.85
N GLY A 398 5.63 26.22 -38.84
CA GLY A 398 6.45 26.17 -37.63
C GLY A 398 5.65 25.61 -36.47
#